data_AF-A0A5N5SQH0-F1
#
_entry.id   AF-A0A5N5SQH0-F1
#
_cell.length_a   1.000
_cell.length_b   1.000
_cell.length_c   1.000
_cell.angle_alpha   90.00
_cell.angle_beta   90.00
_cell.angle_gamma   90.00
#
_symmetry.space_group_name_H-M   'P 1'
#
loop_
_entity.id
_entity.type
_entity.pdbx_description
1 polymer ?
#
loop_
_entity_poly.entity_id
_entity_poly.type
_entity_poly.pdbx_seq_one_letter_code
_entity_poly.pdbx_strand_id
1 'polypeptide(L)'
;IGHFDDFPYFFGDKGSITEKSDIKVQNLIVSTLTNFAKYGNPNLSSLPCNCSWEEATKKNFRYLSIKEFPEMKDYEFPEANNFWSRLKTMQNE
;
A
#
# COMPACT_ATOMS: atom_id res chain seq x y z
N ILE A 1 -1.41 3.69 13.37
CA ILE A 1 -0.32 3.74 12.39
C ILE A 1 0.04 5.21 12.21
N GLY A 2 1.15 5.62 12.80
CA GLY A 2 1.77 6.92 12.60
C GLY A 2 2.51 6.98 11.27
N HIS A 3 2.93 8.19 10.90
CA HIS A 3 3.83 8.37 9.76
C HIS A 3 5.20 7.73 10.08
N PHE A 4 5.81 7.06 9.10
CA PHE A 4 7.06 6.28 9.21
C PHE A 4 7.00 4.96 9.99
N ASP A 5 5.83 4.54 10.49
CA ASP A 5 5.68 3.21 11.14
C ASP A 5 5.95 2.05 10.18
N ASP A 6 5.96 2.30 8.87
CA ASP A 6 6.23 1.33 7.83
C ASP A 6 7.74 1.09 7.62
N PHE A 7 8.60 2.04 8.00
CA PHE A 7 10.04 2.00 7.74
C PHE A 7 10.76 0.73 8.25
N PRO A 8 10.49 0.21 9.46
CA PRO A 8 11.08 -1.05 9.93
C PRO A 8 10.79 -2.24 9.02
N TYR A 9 9.64 -2.24 8.34
CA TYR A 9 9.25 -3.33 7.44
C TYR A 9 9.99 -3.30 6.10
N PHE A 10 10.63 -2.17 5.72
CA PHE A 10 11.47 -2.09 4.53
C PHE A 10 12.93 -2.46 4.82
N PHE A 11 13.49 -1.90 5.90
CA PHE A 11 14.93 -1.89 6.14
C PHE A 11 15.35 -2.78 7.31
N GLY A 12 14.39 -3.36 8.02
CA GLY A 12 14.61 -4.05 9.27
C GLY A 12 14.89 -3.08 10.41
N ASP A 13 14.49 -3.46 11.60
CA ASP A 13 14.90 -2.80 12.83
C ASP A 13 15.08 -3.85 13.93
N LYS A 14 16.19 -3.75 14.66
CA LYS A 14 16.53 -4.72 15.71
C LYS A 14 15.69 -4.43 16.95
N GLY A 15 14.49 -5.02 16.99
CA GLY A 15 13.61 -4.99 18.17
C GLY A 15 12.16 -4.62 17.88
N SER A 16 11.87 -4.04 16.71
CA SER A 16 10.51 -3.60 16.35
C SER A 16 9.69 -4.65 15.58
N ILE A 17 10.34 -5.63 14.95
CA ILE A 17 9.68 -6.74 14.23
C ILE A 17 9.95 -8.02 15.00
N THR A 18 9.04 -8.34 15.92
CA THR A 18 9.19 -9.49 16.81
C THR A 18 8.07 -10.50 16.68
N GLU A 19 6.88 -10.08 16.25
CA GLU A 19 5.75 -10.98 16.09
C GLU A 19 5.75 -11.68 14.73
N LYS A 20 5.15 -12.87 14.67
CA LYS A 20 5.00 -13.62 13.42
C LYS A 20 4.17 -12.85 12.37
N SER A 21 3.17 -12.10 12.84
CA SER A 21 2.35 -11.18 12.04
C SER A 21 3.22 -10.10 11.39
N ASP A 22 4.12 -9.47 12.15
CA ASP A 22 5.03 -8.45 11.64
C ASP A 22 6.00 -9.02 10.59
N ILE A 23 6.54 -10.21 10.83
CA ILE A 23 7.43 -10.89 9.87
C ILE A 23 6.68 -11.18 8.55
N LYS A 24 5.40 -11.57 8.62
CA LYS A 24 4.58 -11.77 7.41
C LYS A 24 4.39 -10.45 6.65
N VAL A 25 4.10 -9.36 7.35
CA VAL A 25 3.93 -8.04 6.74
C VAL A 25 5.25 -7.54 6.12
N GLN A 26 6.37 -7.73 6.80
CA GLN A 26 7.70 -7.42 6.29
C GLN A 26 8.00 -8.19 5.00
N ASN A 27 7.82 -9.51 5.02
CA ASN A 27 8.04 -10.35 3.85
C ASN A 27 7.14 -9.95 2.68
N LEU A 28 5.88 -9.60 2.96
CA LEU A 28 4.95 -9.11 1.96
C LEU A 28 5.45 -7.80 1.33
N ILE A 29 5.75 -6.78 2.13
CA ILE A 29 6.23 -5.47 1.64
C ILE A 29 7.49 -5.62 0.78
N VAL A 30 8.51 -6.30 1.30
CA VAL A 30 9.79 -6.48 0.60
C VAL A 30 9.61 -7.27 -0.69
N SER A 31 8.84 -8.36 -0.66
CA SER A 31 8.65 -9.21 -1.85
C SER A 31 7.86 -8.48 -2.93
N THR A 32 6.78 -7.81 -2.55
CA THR A 32 5.93 -7.05 -3.47
C THR A 32 6.69 -5.89 -4.13
N LEU A 33 7.48 -5.14 -3.36
CA LEU A 33 8.29 -4.05 -3.90
C LEU A 33 9.43 -4.53 -4.80
N THR A 34 10.11 -5.62 -4.44
CA THR A 34 11.18 -6.18 -5.27
C THR A 34 10.63 -6.78 -6.57
N ASN A 35 9.44 -7.39 -6.54
CA ASN A 35 8.77 -7.88 -7.73
C ASN A 35 8.32 -6.73 -8.64
N PHE A 36 7.80 -5.64 -8.06
CA PHE A 36 7.53 -4.42 -8.80
C PHE A 36 8.80 -3.84 -9.42
N ALA A 37 9.91 -3.74 -8.68
CA ALA A 37 11.17 -3.24 -9.21
C ALA A 37 11.71 -4.08 -10.38
N LYS A 38 11.47 -5.40 -10.36
CA LYS A 38 11.93 -6.33 -11.40
C LYS A 38 11.03 -6.36 -12.64
N TYR A 39 9.72 -6.30 -12.46
CA TYR A 39 8.74 -6.59 -13.53
C TYR A 39 7.75 -5.46 -13.81
N GLY A 40 7.75 -4.39 -13.02
CA GLY A 40 6.73 -3.35 -13.06
C GLY A 40 5.36 -3.79 -12.51
N ASN A 41 5.28 -4.99 -11.92
CA ASN A 41 4.05 -5.55 -11.35
C ASN A 41 4.30 -6.05 -9.92
N PRO A 42 3.58 -5.54 -8.90
CA PRO A 42 3.77 -5.93 -7.50
C PRO A 42 3.24 -7.34 -7.17
N ASN A 43 2.45 -7.97 -8.05
CA ASN A 43 1.77 -9.23 -7.76
C ASN A 43 2.73 -10.42 -7.65
N LEU A 44 2.62 -11.16 -6.54
CA LEU A 44 3.34 -12.40 -6.29
C LEU A 44 2.42 -13.60 -6.45
N SER A 45 2.93 -14.73 -6.92
CA SER A 45 2.21 -16.01 -6.87
C SER A 45 1.94 -16.49 -5.45
N SER A 46 2.69 -15.97 -4.47
CA SER A 46 2.56 -16.28 -3.05
C SER A 46 1.59 -15.37 -2.30
N LEU A 47 1.02 -14.35 -2.94
CA LEU A 47 -0.10 -13.63 -2.34
C LEU A 47 -1.25 -14.62 -2.12
N PRO A 48 -2.02 -14.50 -1.02
CA PRO A 48 -3.23 -15.30 -0.84
C PRO A 48 -4.07 -15.28 -2.13
N CYS A 49 -4.59 -16.42 -2.58
CA CYS A 49 -5.23 -16.56 -3.91
C CYS A 49 -6.38 -15.56 -4.18
N ASN A 50 -6.90 -14.90 -3.14
CA ASN A 50 -7.93 -13.88 -3.20
C ASN A 50 -7.40 -12.43 -3.19
N CYS A 51 -6.08 -12.22 -3.19
CA CYS A 51 -5.45 -10.92 -3.04
C CYS A 51 -4.54 -10.63 -4.23
N SER A 52 -5.13 -10.05 -5.28
CA SER A 52 -4.40 -9.45 -6.40
C SER A 52 -4.34 -7.95 -6.17
N TRP A 53 -3.15 -7.36 -6.17
CA TRP A 53 -2.99 -5.91 -6.16
C TRP A 53 -3.34 -5.37 -7.55
N GLU A 54 -4.59 -4.96 -7.71
CA GLU A 54 -5.11 -4.37 -8.95
C GLU A 54 -4.48 -3.00 -9.22
N GLU A 55 -4.24 -2.70 -10.49
CA GLU A 55 -3.77 -1.39 -10.91
C GLU A 55 -4.83 -0.32 -10.62
N ALA A 56 -4.39 0.79 -10.00
CA ALA A 56 -5.27 1.92 -9.74
C ALA A 56 -5.55 2.69 -11.03
N THR A 57 -6.83 2.82 -11.39
CA THR A 57 -7.27 3.59 -12.56
C THR A 57 -8.26 4.68 -12.15
N LYS A 58 -8.53 5.64 -13.04
CA LYS A 58 -9.56 6.67 -12.80
C LYS A 58 -10.96 6.09 -12.56
N LYS A 59 -11.25 4.91 -13.12
CA LYS A 59 -12.55 4.22 -12.98
C LYS A 59 -12.58 3.27 -11.78
N ASN A 60 -11.42 2.77 -11.36
CA ASN A 60 -11.25 1.80 -10.30
C ASN A 60 -10.08 2.24 -9.42
N PHE A 61 -10.31 3.25 -8.59
CA PHE A 61 -9.30 3.80 -7.70
C PHE A 61 -9.36 3.05 -6.36
N ARG A 62 -8.72 1.89 -6.35
CA ARG A 62 -8.63 0.97 -5.21
C ARG A 62 -7.19 0.88 -4.75
N TYR A 63 -6.98 0.45 -3.52
CA TYR A 63 -5.65 0.27 -2.96
C TYR A 63 -5.56 -1.05 -2.19
N LEU A 64 -4.34 -1.57 -2.10
CA LEU A 64 -4.05 -2.73 -1.27
C LEU A 64 -3.84 -2.28 0.17
N SER A 65 -4.72 -2.70 1.07
CA SER A 65 -4.55 -2.53 2.51
C SER A 65 -3.56 -3.58 3.01
N ILE A 66 -2.31 -3.17 3.25
CA ILE A 66 -1.23 -4.03 3.74
C ILE A 66 -1.44 -4.29 5.25
N LYS A 67 -1.67 -5.56 5.59
CA LYS A 67 -1.84 -6.10 6.95
C LYS A 67 -1.53 -7.60 6.92
N GLU A 68 -1.63 -8.32 8.05
CA GLU A 68 -1.34 -9.77 8.08
C GLU A 68 -2.11 -10.55 7.01
N PHE A 69 -3.37 -10.16 6.78
CA PHE A 69 -4.22 -10.67 5.71
C PHE A 69 -4.55 -9.53 4.75
N PRO A 70 -3.74 -9.29 3.70
CA PRO A 70 -3.92 -8.14 2.83
C PRO A 70 -5.26 -8.20 2.09
N GLU A 71 -5.85 -7.03 1.83
CA GLU A 71 -7.14 -6.93 1.13
C GLU A 71 -7.20 -5.71 0.21
N MET A 72 -7.91 -5.84 -0.91
CA MET A 72 -8.19 -4.71 -1.79
C MET A 72 -9.36 -3.89 -1.25
N LYS A 73 -9.17 -2.59 -1.10
CA LYS A 73 -10.17 -1.63 -0.61
C LYS A 73 -10.48 -0.55 -1.63
N ASP A 74 -11.70 -0.06 -1.57
CA ASP A 74 -12.10 1.14 -2.31
C ASP A 74 -11.53 2.38 -1.62
N TYR A 75 -11.29 3.44 -2.39
CA TYR A 75 -10.83 4.70 -1.83
C TYR A 75 -11.94 5.38 -0.98
N GLU A 76 -11.69 5.53 0.31
CA GLU A 76 -12.70 5.96 1.30
C GLU A 76 -12.72 7.47 1.57
N PHE A 77 -11.89 8.29 0.91
CA PHE A 77 -11.79 9.74 1.18
C PHE A 77 -12.16 10.65 -0.01
N PRO A 78 -13.22 10.36 -0.80
CA PRO A 78 -13.56 11.15 -1.98
C PRO A 78 -13.94 12.60 -1.64
N GLU A 79 -14.56 12.87 -0.49
CA GLU A 79 -14.96 14.22 -0.06
C GLU A 79 -13.75 15.11 0.20
N ALA A 80 -12.74 14.59 0.90
CA ALA A 80 -11.51 15.32 1.17
C ALA A 80 -10.78 15.64 -0.13
N ASN A 81 -10.61 14.66 -1.03
CA ASN A 81 -10.02 14.89 -2.34
C ASN A 81 -10.80 15.92 -3.17
N ASN A 82 -12.13 15.85 -3.16
CA ASN A 82 -12.98 16.82 -3.84
C ASN A 82 -12.85 18.23 -3.26
N PHE A 83 -12.73 18.36 -1.94
CA PHE A 83 -12.50 19.63 -1.29
C PHE A 83 -11.16 20.23 -1.72
N TRP A 84 -10.05 19.49 -1.55
CA TRP A 84 -8.71 19.97 -1.85
C TRP A 84 -8.51 20.26 -3.35
N SER A 85 -9.08 19.46 -4.25
CA SER A 85 -9.00 19.69 -5.70
C SER A 85 -9.74 20.93 -6.19
N ARG A 86 -10.72 21.42 -5.44
CA ARG A 86 -11.53 22.61 -5.79
C ARG A 86 -11.04 23.90 -5.13
N LEU A 87 -10.06 23.81 -4.22
CA LEU A 87 -9.47 25.01 -3.65
C LEU A 87 -8.77 25.81 -4.75
N LYS A 88 -9.11 27.09 -4.84
CA LYS A 88 -8.42 28.02 -5.73
C LYS A 88 -6.98 28.18 -5.24
N THR A 89 -6.04 27.72 -6.05
CA THR A 89 -4.63 28.04 -5.92
C THR A 89 -4.29 29.12 -6.96
N MET A 90 -3.13 29.78 -6.86
CA MET A 90 -2.65 30.73 -7.88
C MET A 90 -2.48 30.09 -9.29
N GLN A 91 -2.58 28.76 -9.40
CA GLN A 91 -2.54 28.03 -10.67
C GLN A 91 -3.93 27.87 -11.32
N ASN A 92 -5.00 28.24 -10.61
CA ASN A 92 -6.41 28.13 -11.04
C ASN A 92 -7.11 29.51 -11.14
N GLU A 93 -6.34 30.61 -11.25
CA GLU A 93 -6.84 31.94 -11.62
C GLU A 93 -6.85 32.15 -13.14
#